data_AF-A0A9D2ANM9-F1
#
_entry.id   AF-A0A9D2ANM9-F1
#
_cell.length_a   1.000
_cell.length_b   1.000
_cell.length_c   1.000
_cell.angle_alpha   90.00
_cell.angle_beta   90.00
_cell.angle_gamma   90.00
#
_symmetry.space_group_name_H-M   'P 1'
#
loop_
_entity.id
_entity.type
_entity.pdbx_description
1 polymer ?
#
loop_
_entity_poly.entity_id
_entity_poly.type
_entity_poly.pdbx_seq_one_letter_code
_entity_poly.pdbx_strand_id
1 'polypeptide(L)'
;VISAKGASPVAYGEMPAAVRGLLQMMKAMEQCTIQAALSGDYGSLLQAFAINPLIPDGAEARRVLDELLVAHEKYLPQFAEIIAKRKKEGVFCEDSVVQNLVRAGR
;
A
#
# COMPACT_ATOMS: atom_id res chain seq x y z
N VAL A 1 13.10 -21.67 -15.62
CA VAL A 1 13.71 -22.98 -15.32
C VAL A 1 14.19 -22.96 -13.87
N ILE A 2 13.81 -23.95 -13.07
CA ILE A 2 14.32 -24.09 -11.69
C ILE A 2 15.52 -25.04 -11.72
N SER A 3 16.64 -24.61 -11.15
CA SER A 3 17.85 -25.43 -11.01
C SER A 3 18.41 -25.32 -9.60
N ALA A 4 19.51 -26.01 -9.30
CA ALA A 4 20.24 -25.85 -8.04
C ALA A 4 20.70 -24.40 -7.78
N LYS A 5 20.77 -23.54 -8.80
CA LYS A 5 21.09 -22.10 -8.66
C LYS A 5 19.87 -21.21 -8.40
N GLY A 6 18.68 -21.79 -8.25
CA GLY A 6 17.41 -21.07 -8.09
C GLY A 6 16.64 -20.90 -9.40
N ALA A 7 15.75 -19.91 -9.41
CA ALA A 7 14.86 -19.64 -10.54
C ALA A 7 15.57 -18.81 -11.62
N SER A 8 15.61 -19.32 -12.84
CA SER A 8 16.05 -18.58 -14.03
C SER A 8 14.83 -18.21 -14.88
N PRO A 9 14.58 -16.91 -15.14
CA PRO A 9 13.48 -16.49 -15.99
C PRO A 9 13.72 -16.96 -17.43
N VAL A 10 12.64 -17.25 -18.15
CA VAL A 10 12.67 -17.49 -19.59
C VAL A 10 12.29 -16.19 -20.27
N ALA A 11 12.97 -15.84 -21.36
CA ALA A 11 12.65 -14.65 -22.13
C ALA A 11 11.21 -14.74 -22.67
N TYR A 12 10.36 -13.80 -22.25
CA TYR A 12 8.97 -13.73 -22.68
C TYR A 12 8.84 -13.15 -24.10
N GLY A 13 9.76 -12.24 -24.49
CA GLY A 13 9.67 -11.46 -25.72
C GLY A 13 8.99 -10.11 -25.51
N GLU A 14 8.47 -9.53 -26.57
CA GLU A 14 7.81 -8.22 -26.53
C GLU A 14 6.39 -8.31 -25.95
N MET A 15 6.07 -7.41 -25.03
CA MET A 15 4.73 -7.33 -24.45
C MET A 15 3.82 -6.44 -25.30
N PRO A 16 2.61 -6.90 -25.68
CA PRO A 16 1.63 -6.09 -26.39
C PRO A 16 1.33 -4.79 -25.64
N ALA A 17 1.19 -3.68 -26.38
CA ALA A 17 1.07 -2.34 -25.80
C ALA A 17 -0.10 -2.22 -24.80
N ALA A 18 -1.24 -2.85 -25.10
CA ALA A 18 -2.42 -2.81 -24.24
C ALA A 18 -2.16 -3.42 -22.84
N VAL A 19 -1.47 -4.56 -22.77
CA VAL A 19 -1.15 -5.23 -21.50
C VAL A 19 -0.01 -4.53 -20.77
N ARG A 20 0.98 -4.02 -21.53
CA ARG A 20 2.15 -3.35 -20.98
C ARG A 20 1.80 -2.12 -20.15
N GLY A 21 0.80 -1.33 -20.58
CA GLY A 21 0.38 -0.12 -19.85
C GLY A 21 -0.09 -0.44 -18.43
N LEU A 22 -1.04 -1.36 -18.28
CA LEU A 22 -1.56 -1.78 -16.97
C LEU A 22 -0.47 -2.40 -16.10
N LEU A 23 0.39 -3.25 -16.68
CA LEU A 23 1.49 -3.88 -15.93
C LEU A 23 2.47 -2.83 -15.38
N GLN A 24 2.85 -1.84 -16.18
CA GLN A 24 3.76 -0.79 -15.76
C GLN A 24 3.17 0.09 -14.67
N MET A 25 1.87 0.42 -14.77
CA MET A 25 1.16 1.18 -13.73
C MET A 25 1.14 0.43 -12.39
N MET A 26 0.77 -0.87 -12.42
CA MET A 26 0.82 -1.71 -11.22
C MET A 26 2.24 -1.83 -10.66
N LYS A 27 3.25 -1.94 -11.53
CA LYS A 27 4.64 -2.02 -11.08
C LYS A 27 5.10 -0.73 -10.40
N ALA A 28 4.72 0.42 -10.94
CA ALA A 28 5.01 1.71 -10.33
C ALA A 28 4.33 1.84 -8.95
N MET A 29 3.07 1.39 -8.83
CA MET A 29 2.35 1.35 -7.54
C MET A 29 3.09 0.53 -6.49
N GLU A 30 3.56 -0.67 -6.85
CA GLU A 30 4.37 -1.51 -5.96
C GLU A 30 5.67 -0.81 -5.54
N GLN A 31 6.36 -0.15 -6.48
CA GLN A 31 7.61 0.56 -6.20
C GLN A 31 7.40 1.72 -5.22
N CYS A 32 6.37 2.55 -5.44
CA CYS A 32 6.00 3.63 -4.52
C CYS A 32 5.66 3.08 -3.12
N THR A 33 4.92 1.97 -3.05
CA THR A 33 4.58 1.31 -1.79
C THR A 33 5.82 0.82 -1.05
N ILE A 34 6.78 0.19 -1.76
CA ILE A 34 8.03 -0.28 -1.17
C ILE A 34 8.87 0.90 -0.66
N GLN A 35 8.98 1.98 -1.44
CA GLN A 35 9.70 3.18 -1.01
C GLN A 35 9.10 3.77 0.26
N ALA A 36 7.77 3.94 0.30
CA ALA A 36 7.08 4.39 1.49
C ALA A 36 7.27 3.44 2.69
N ALA A 37 7.24 2.13 2.46
CA ALA A 37 7.44 1.14 3.51
C ALA A 37 8.85 1.20 4.12
N LEU A 38 9.86 1.57 3.33
CA LEU A 38 11.24 1.74 3.81
C LEU A 38 11.47 3.10 4.48
N SER A 39 10.88 4.18 3.94
CA SER A 39 11.13 5.55 4.39
C SER A 39 10.18 6.04 5.47
N GLY A 40 8.99 5.43 5.61
CA GLY A 40 7.88 5.98 6.40
C GLY A 40 7.23 7.22 5.77
N ASP A 41 7.54 7.56 4.51
CA ASP A 41 7.00 8.75 3.86
C ASP A 41 5.53 8.56 3.45
N TYR A 42 4.65 9.35 4.06
CA TYR A 42 3.24 9.39 3.74
C TYR A 42 2.97 9.85 2.30
N GLY A 43 3.78 10.77 1.76
CA GLY A 43 3.59 11.31 0.42
C GLY A 43 3.72 10.21 -0.64
N SER A 44 4.78 9.42 -0.55
CA SER A 44 5.03 8.25 -1.40
C SER A 44 3.92 7.20 -1.27
N LEU A 45 3.38 7.01 -0.07
CA LEU A 45 2.28 6.07 0.15
C LEU A 45 0.96 6.55 -0.48
N LEU A 46 0.67 7.85 -0.36
CA LEU A 46 -0.48 8.46 -1.01
C LEU A 46 -0.36 8.41 -2.53
N GLN A 47 0.83 8.58 -3.09
CA GLN A 47 1.08 8.39 -4.52
C GLN A 47 0.76 6.96 -4.95
N ALA A 48 1.19 5.95 -4.19
CA ALA A 48 0.87 4.56 -4.47
C ALA A 48 -0.64 4.30 -4.50
N PHE A 49 -1.38 4.86 -3.54
CA PHE A 49 -2.84 4.77 -3.51
C PHE A 49 -3.47 5.50 -4.71
N ALA A 50 -2.99 6.68 -5.06
CA ALA A 50 -3.53 7.47 -6.16
C ALA A 50 -3.37 6.81 -7.54
N ILE A 51 -2.30 6.03 -7.76
CA ILE A 51 -2.09 5.32 -9.03
C ILE A 51 -2.65 3.89 -9.05
N ASN A 52 -3.22 3.42 -7.94
CA ASN A 52 -3.89 2.11 -7.89
C ASN A 52 -5.24 2.20 -8.63
N PRO A 53 -5.46 1.43 -9.70
CA PRO A 53 -6.69 1.51 -10.50
C PRO A 53 -7.96 1.09 -9.76
N LEU A 54 -7.84 0.46 -8.58
CA LEU A 54 -8.98 0.08 -7.75
C LEU A 54 -9.48 1.24 -6.86
N ILE A 55 -8.72 2.33 -6.77
CA ILE A 55 -9.09 3.49 -5.98
C ILE A 55 -9.77 4.52 -6.90
N PRO A 56 -11.04 4.88 -6.63
CA PRO A 56 -11.84 5.65 -7.57
C PRO A 56 -11.43 7.13 -7.66
N ASP A 57 -11.00 7.74 -6.54
CA ASP A 57 -10.59 9.13 -6.49
C ASP A 57 -9.60 9.42 -5.34
N GLY A 58 -9.01 10.62 -5.37
CA GLY A 58 -7.98 11.03 -4.41
C GLY A 58 -8.48 11.34 -3.00
N ALA A 59 -9.78 11.64 -2.82
CA ALA A 59 -10.34 11.87 -1.49
C ALA A 59 -10.53 10.53 -0.78
N GLU A 60 -11.09 9.54 -1.47
CA GLU A 60 -11.19 8.17 -0.98
C GLU A 60 -9.80 7.54 -0.78
N ALA A 61 -8.84 7.81 -1.66
CA ALA A 61 -7.44 7.39 -1.48
C ALA A 61 -6.88 7.81 -0.12
N ARG A 62 -7.06 9.08 0.25
CA ARG A 62 -6.57 9.64 1.50
C ARG A 62 -7.30 9.06 2.70
N ARG A 63 -8.63 8.98 2.63
CA ARG A 63 -9.48 8.46 3.70
C ARG A 63 -9.11 7.02 4.04
N VAL A 64 -9.12 6.15 3.03
CA VAL A 64 -8.79 4.72 3.20
C VAL A 64 -7.35 4.55 3.68
N LEU A 65 -6.40 5.33 3.16
CA LEU A 65 -5.02 5.30 3.62
C LEU A 65 -4.89 5.64 5.11
N ASP A 66 -5.50 6.75 5.54
CA ASP A 66 -5.43 7.21 6.93
C ASP A 66 -6.08 6.19 7.88
N GLU A 67 -7.24 5.61 7.50
CA GLU A 67 -7.89 4.54 8.27
C GLU A 67 -7.03 3.27 8.37
N LEU A 68 -6.42 2.83 7.26
CA LEU A 68 -5.56 1.65 7.24
C LEU A 68 -4.30 1.82 8.10
N LEU A 69 -3.69 3.01 8.07
CA LEU A 69 -2.53 3.34 8.91
C LEU A 69 -2.87 3.24 10.40
N VAL A 70 -4.03 3.76 10.80
CA VAL A 70 -4.50 3.66 12.19
C VAL A 70 -4.84 2.22 12.58
N ALA A 71 -5.53 1.48 11.71
CA ALA A 71 -5.89 0.09 11.97
C ALA A 71 -4.67 -0.84 12.14
N HIS A 72 -3.59 -0.58 11.42
CA HIS A 72 -2.37 -1.40 11.41
C HIS A 72 -1.20 -0.80 12.23
N GLU A 73 -1.48 0.12 13.16
CA GLU A 73 -0.47 0.83 13.96
C GLU A 73 0.60 -0.08 14.56
N LYS A 74 0.18 -1.25 15.06
CA LYS A 74 1.06 -2.27 15.64
C LYS A 74 2.14 -2.79 14.67
N TYR A 75 1.85 -2.81 13.38
CA TYR A 75 2.67 -3.43 12.33
C TYR A 75 3.49 -2.42 11.52
N LEU A 76 3.27 -1.12 11.74
CA LEU A 76 3.80 -0.04 10.92
C LEU A 76 4.65 0.95 11.75
N PRO A 77 5.74 0.49 12.40
CA PRO A 77 6.55 1.34 13.27
C PRO A 77 7.15 2.56 12.57
N GLN A 78 7.47 2.44 11.27
CA GLN A 78 8.00 3.53 10.45
C GLN A 78 6.99 4.68 10.22
N PHE A 79 5.70 4.44 10.43
CA PHE A 79 4.64 5.43 10.28
C PHE A 79 4.10 5.95 11.63
N ALA A 80 4.74 5.59 12.76
CA ALA A 80 4.22 5.86 14.10
C ALA A 80 3.88 7.34 14.36
N GLU A 81 4.73 8.28 13.92
CA GLU A 81 4.49 9.72 14.08
C GLU A 81 3.25 10.20 13.30
N ILE A 82 3.12 9.74 12.06
CA ILE A 82 1.99 10.07 11.19
C ILE A 82 0.70 9.48 11.77
N ILE A 83 0.73 8.24 12.22
CA ILE A 83 -0.42 7.57 12.84
C ILE A 83 -0.85 8.32 14.10
N ALA A 84 0.09 8.69 14.97
CA ALA A 84 -0.21 9.48 16.17
C ALA A 84 -0.85 10.83 15.82
N LYS A 85 -0.40 11.48 14.73
CA LYS A 85 -1.03 12.71 14.22
C LYS A 85 -2.46 12.45 13.72
N ARG A 86 -2.68 11.44 12.90
CA ARG A 86 -4.01 11.09 12.37
C ARG A 86 -5.02 10.74 13.46
N LYS A 87 -4.61 9.99 14.49
CA LYS A 87 -5.46 9.69 15.64
C LYS A 87 -5.87 10.95 16.42
N LYS A 88 -4.98 11.94 16.56
CA LYS A 88 -5.30 13.25 17.16
C LYS A 88 -6.28 14.05 16.32
N GLU A 89 -6.22 13.91 15.00
CA GLU A 89 -7.17 14.50 14.05
C GLU A 89 -8.53 13.76 14.03
N GLY A 90 -8.68 12.69 14.83
CA GLY A 90 -9.92 11.95 14.96
C GLY A 90 -10.13 10.87 13.90
N VAL A 91 -9.09 10.46 13.18
CA VAL A 91 -9.18 9.33 12.24
C VAL A 91 -9.31 8.01 13.02
N PHE A 92 -10.33 7.23 12.68
CA PHE A 92 -10.54 5.86 13.16
C PHE A 92 -11.24 5.03 12.08
N CYS A 93 -11.08 3.71 12.11
CA CYS A 93 -11.81 2.82 11.22
C CYS A 93 -13.24 2.59 11.74
N GLU A 94 -14.24 2.85 10.89
CA GLU A 94 -15.66 2.69 11.24
C GLU A 94 -16.10 1.22 11.28
N ASP A 95 -15.33 0.31 10.68
CA ASP A 95 -15.67 -1.10 10.58
C ASP A 95 -15.61 -1.80 11.96
N SER A 96 -16.77 -2.30 12.40
CA SER A 96 -16.92 -2.99 13.68
C SER A 96 -16.02 -4.24 13.83
N VAL A 97 -15.73 -4.95 12.75
CA VAL A 97 -14.85 -6.12 12.76
C VAL A 97 -13.41 -5.67 12.99
N VAL A 98 -12.96 -4.63 12.31
CA VAL A 98 -11.61 -4.05 12.50
C VAL A 98 -11.43 -3.58 13.94
N GLN A 99 -12.41 -2.87 14.50
CA GLN A 99 -12.36 -2.43 15.89
C GLN A 99 -12.24 -3.60 16.87
N ASN A 100 -12.98 -4.69 16.64
CA ASN A 100 -12.91 -5.88 17.47
C ASN A 100 -11.54 -6.57 17.35
N LEU A 101 -10.96 -6.65 16.15
CA LEU A 101 -9.63 -7.23 15.93
C LEU A 101 -8.52 -6.41 16.60
N VAL A 102 -8.56 -5.08 16.45
CA VAL A 102 -7.61 -4.17 17.10
C VAL A 102 -7.69 -4.28 18.62
N ARG A 103 -8.91 -4.34 19.20
CA ARG A 103 -9.11 -4.56 20.66
C ARG A 103 -8.58 -5.92 21.11
N ALA A 104 -8.69 -6.95 20.27
CA ALA A 104 -8.13 -8.28 20.52
C ALA A 104 -6.61 -8.35 20.28
N GLY A 105 -5.98 -7.24 19.86
CA GLY A 105 -4.54 -7.17 19.57
C GLY A 105 -4.12 -7.99 18.34
N ARG A 106 -5.07 -8.29 17.44
CA ARG A 106 -4.88 -9.08 16.22
C ARG A 106 -4.63 -8.20 15.02
#